data_AF-I8QZ58-F1
#
_entry.id   AF-I8QZ58-F1
#
_cell.length_a   1.000
_cell.length_b   1.000
_cell.length_c   1.000
_cell.angle_alpha   90.00
_cell.angle_beta   90.00
_cell.angle_gamma   90.00
#
_symmetry.space_group_name_H-M   'P 1'
#
loop_
_entity.id
_entity.type
_entity.pdbx_description
1 polymer ?
#
loop_
_entity_poly.entity_id
_entity_poly.type
_entity_poly.pdbx_seq_one_letter_code
_entity_poly.pdbx_strand_id
1 'polypeptide(L)'
;MVTRDDMPETPGRRGAHRRLGWRRRRVVPIAEAPATVIIDGTPVITVMSADFVCCSYKGCGTLRPLDDAVENRPCQGCGRV
;
A
#
# COMPACT_ATOMS: atom_id res chain seq x y z
N MET A 1 39.50 39.31 -33.51
CA MET A 1 38.06 38.97 -33.45
C MET A 1 37.81 37.73 -34.32
N VAL A 2 37.20 36.69 -33.74
CA VAL A 2 36.44 35.57 -34.34
C VAL A 2 37.16 34.42 -35.09
N THR A 3 37.30 33.31 -34.34
CA THR A 3 37.15 31.85 -34.60
C THR A 3 37.82 31.12 -35.77
N ARG A 4 38.41 29.95 -35.43
CA ARG A 4 37.89 28.65 -35.92
C ARG A 4 38.19 27.51 -34.96
N ASP A 5 37.12 26.76 -34.69
CA ASP A 5 37.02 25.45 -34.04
C ASP A 5 37.92 24.40 -34.70
N ASP A 6 38.51 23.52 -33.91
CA ASP A 6 38.77 22.13 -34.30
C ASP A 6 38.62 21.24 -33.05
N MET A 7 37.55 20.44 -33.02
CA MET A 7 37.33 19.39 -32.02
C MET A 7 38.21 18.17 -32.34
N PRO A 8 38.57 17.40 -31.30
CA PRO A 8 38.33 15.97 -31.41
C PRO A 8 37.64 15.36 -30.19
N GLU A 9 36.52 14.70 -30.49
CA GLU A 9 36.19 13.31 -30.15
C GLU A 9 36.21 12.80 -28.69
N THR A 10 34.98 12.53 -28.21
CA THR A 10 34.51 11.34 -27.46
C THR A 10 34.82 11.16 -25.96
N PRO A 11 33.94 10.42 -25.22
CA PRO A 11 33.51 10.82 -23.89
C PRO A 11 34.05 9.90 -22.79
N GLY A 12 34.89 10.46 -21.92
CA GLY A 12 35.37 9.77 -20.73
C GLY A 12 34.32 9.75 -19.60
N ARG A 13 33.47 8.71 -19.62
CA ARG A 13 32.69 8.15 -18.50
C ARG A 13 32.57 9.02 -17.24
N ARG A 14 31.54 9.88 -17.17
CA ARG A 14 31.00 10.31 -15.88
C ARG A 14 30.42 9.09 -15.20
N GLY A 15 31.05 8.65 -14.11
CA GLY A 15 30.54 7.59 -13.25
C GLY A 15 29.13 7.94 -12.79
N ALA A 16 28.14 7.34 -13.42
CA ALA A 16 26.76 7.38 -12.98
C ALA A 16 26.67 6.59 -11.68
N HIS A 17 26.90 7.28 -10.56
CA HIS A 17 26.52 6.77 -9.25
C HIS A 17 25.00 6.59 -9.25
N ARG A 18 24.53 5.40 -9.66
CA ARG A 18 23.16 4.97 -9.44
C ARG A 18 22.99 4.89 -7.93
N ARG A 19 22.48 5.96 -7.33
CA ARG A 19 21.98 5.92 -5.96
C ARG A 19 20.77 4.97 -6.02
N LEU A 20 21.01 3.73 -5.61
CA LEU A 20 19.96 2.74 -5.41
C LEU A 20 19.00 3.34 -4.39
N GLY A 21 17.90 3.89 -4.88
CA GLY A 21 16.86 4.48 -4.05
C GLY A 21 16.36 3.40 -3.11
N TRP A 22 16.67 3.54 -1.84
CA TRP A 22 16.09 2.74 -0.77
C TRP A 22 14.59 2.96 -0.81
N ARG A 23 13.88 2.10 -1.55
CA ARG A 23 12.43 1.99 -1.49
C ARG A 23 12.14 1.69 -0.02
N ARG A 24 11.60 2.68 0.69
CA ARG A 24 11.02 2.47 2.02
C ARG A 24 10.01 1.34 1.87
N ARG A 25 10.37 0.13 2.30
CA ARG A 25 9.41 -0.94 2.48
C ARG A 25 8.47 -0.44 3.58
N ARG A 26 7.25 -0.04 3.21
CA ARG A 26 6.17 0.09 4.19
C ARG A 26 6.03 -1.29 4.79
N VAL A 27 6.39 -1.43 6.06
CA VAL A 27 6.04 -2.59 6.86
C VAL A 27 4.52 -2.51 6.98
N VAL A 28 3.82 -3.32 6.17
CA VAL A 28 2.39 -3.53 6.35
C VAL A 28 2.28 -4.33 7.65
N PRO A 29 1.54 -3.84 8.66
CA PRO A 29 1.29 -4.63 9.85
C PRO A 29 0.73 -5.98 9.41
N ILE A 30 1.34 -7.06 9.86
CA ILE A 30 0.78 -8.40 9.65
C ILE A 30 -0.55 -8.38 10.41
N ALA A 31 -1.66 -8.53 9.69
CA ALA A 31 -2.95 -8.71 10.33
C ALA A 31 -2.83 -9.94 11.24
N GLU A 32 -2.99 -9.75 12.55
CA GLU A 32 -3.00 -10.88 13.48
C GLU A 32 -4.10 -11.84 13.02
N ALA A 33 -3.72 -13.09 12.75
CA ALA A 33 -4.67 -14.10 12.34
C ALA A 33 -5.70 -14.26 13.48
N PRO A 34 -7.01 -14.30 13.17
CA PRO A 34 -8.01 -14.44 14.20
C PRO A 34 -7.76 -15.74 14.96
N ALA A 35 -7.73 -15.64 16.30
CA ALA A 35 -7.48 -16.78 17.15
C ALA A 35 -8.57 -17.84 16.92
N THR A 36 -8.16 -18.99 16.41
CA THR A 36 -9.06 -20.13 16.20
C THR A 36 -8.86 -21.09 17.36
N VAL A 37 -9.90 -21.28 18.16
CA VAL A 37 -9.93 -22.20 19.30
C VAL A 37 -10.92 -23.32 18.99
N ILE A 38 -10.53 -24.58 19.21
CA ILE A 38 -11.46 -25.70 19.08
C ILE A 38 -12.20 -25.87 20.41
N ILE A 39 -13.52 -25.75 20.40
CA ILE A 39 -14.40 -26.00 21.56
C ILE A 39 -15.34 -27.14 21.17
N ASP A 40 -15.32 -28.25 21.91
CA ASP A 40 -16.14 -29.44 21.66
C ASP A 40 -16.09 -29.97 20.21
N GLY A 41 -14.88 -29.95 19.62
CA GLY A 41 -14.66 -30.37 18.23
C GLY A 41 -15.11 -29.35 17.18
N THR A 42 -15.66 -28.21 17.60
CA THR A 42 -16.08 -27.12 16.71
C THR A 42 -15.01 -26.02 16.69
N PRO A 43 -14.50 -25.62 15.51
CA PRO A 43 -13.62 -24.47 15.41
C PRO A 43 -14.39 -23.18 15.68
N VAL A 44 -14.02 -22.48 16.75
CA VAL A 44 -14.53 -21.16 17.12
C VAL A 44 -13.47 -20.13 16.76
N ILE A 45 -13.81 -19.22 15.85
CA ILE A 45 -12.93 -18.14 15.42
C ILE A 45 -13.34 -16.89 16.20
N THR A 46 -12.49 -16.45 17.12
CA THR A 46 -12.72 -15.18 17.82
C THR A 46 -12.26 -14.05 16.93
N VAL A 47 -13.22 -13.38 16.31
CA VAL A 47 -13.00 -12.12 15.60
C VAL A 47 -13.22 -11.00 16.61
N MET A 48 -12.31 -10.02 16.68
CA MET A 48 -12.62 -8.79 17.41
C MET A 48 -13.91 -8.21 16.83
N SER A 49 -14.84 -7.79 17.71
CA SER A 49 -16.00 -7.01 17.30
C SER A 49 -15.49 -5.65 16.80
N ALA A 50 -15.06 -5.61 15.54
CA ALA A 50 -14.80 -4.35 14.88
C ALA A 50 -16.15 -3.70 14.61
N ASP A 51 -16.28 -2.42 14.95
CA ASP A 51 -17.40 -1.63 14.44
C ASP A 51 -17.28 -1.65 12.91
N PHE A 52 -18.25 -2.23 12.21
CA PHE A 52 -18.29 -2.23 10.75
C PHE A 52 -19.29 -1.20 10.26
N VAL A 53 -18.94 -0.47 9.21
CA VAL A 53 -19.84 0.44 8.49
C VAL A 53 -20.03 -0.04 7.06
N CYS A 54 -21.23 0.09 6.54
CA CYS A 54 -21.54 -0.25 5.16
C CYS A 54 -21.25 0.93 4.23
N CYS A 55 -20.61 0.66 3.08
CA CYS A 55 -20.42 1.68 2.05
C CYS A 55 -21.78 2.07 1.43
N SER A 56 -22.19 3.31 1.65
CA SER A 56 -23.46 3.86 1.17
C SER A 56 -23.46 4.25 -0.31
N TYR A 57 -22.31 4.19 -0.99
CA TYR A 57 -22.19 4.66 -2.37
C TYR A 57 -22.97 3.79 -3.34
N LYS A 58 -24.03 4.34 -3.95
CA LYS A 58 -24.82 3.73 -5.04
C LYS A 58 -25.14 2.24 -4.85
N GLY A 59 -25.41 1.82 -3.62
CA GLY A 59 -25.71 0.42 -3.31
C GLY A 59 -24.51 -0.51 -3.21
N CYS A 60 -23.29 0.01 -3.02
CA CYS A 60 -22.08 -0.80 -2.83
C CYS A 60 -22.21 -1.79 -1.67
N GLY A 61 -22.72 -1.34 -0.52
CA GLY A 61 -23.06 -2.19 0.63
C GLY A 61 -21.89 -2.93 1.28
N THR A 62 -20.67 -2.79 0.73
CA THR A 62 -19.47 -3.46 1.24
C THR A 62 -19.22 -3.02 2.69
N LEU A 63 -19.11 -4.00 3.58
CA LEU A 63 -18.77 -3.78 4.97
C LEU A 63 -17.28 -3.41 5.09
N ARG A 64 -17.01 -2.35 5.83
CA ARG A 64 -15.67 -1.84 6.08
C ARG A 64 -15.46 -1.69 7.58
N PRO A 65 -14.27 -2.02 8.11
CA PRO A 65 -13.93 -1.65 9.48
C PRO A 65 -14.07 -0.14 9.67
N LEU A 66 -14.60 0.28 10.81
CA LEU A 66 -14.80 1.69 11.15
C LEU A 66 -13.46 2.43 11.14
N ASP A 67 -12.37 1.82 11.61
CA ASP A 67 -11.02 2.39 11.55
C ASP A 67 -10.63 2.76 10.10
N ASP A 68 -10.85 1.86 9.14
CA ASP A 68 -10.57 2.13 7.74
C ASP A 68 -11.44 3.26 7.17
N ALA A 69 -12.69 3.39 7.65
CA ALA A 69 -13.60 4.46 7.24
C ALA A 69 -13.19 5.82 7.84
N VAL A 70 -12.82 5.84 9.13
CA VAL A 70 -12.31 7.03 9.83
C VAL A 70 -10.99 7.50 9.22
N GLU A 71 -10.12 6.58 8.82
CA GLU A 71 -8.88 6.89 8.10
C GLU A 71 -9.08 7.30 6.64
N ASN A 72 -10.33 7.41 6.15
CA ASN A 72 -10.64 7.75 4.75
C ASN A 72 -9.94 6.83 3.74
N ARG A 73 -9.75 5.56 4.09
CA ARG A 73 -9.21 4.59 3.13
C ARG A 73 -10.23 4.35 2.01
N PRO A 74 -9.80 3.88 0.84
CA PRO A 74 -10.74 3.51 -0.23
C PRO A 74 -11.54 2.27 0.16
N CYS A 75 -12.84 2.27 -0.15
CA CYS A 75 -13.71 1.11 -0.06
C CYS A 75 -13.20 -0.01 -0.97
N GLN A 76 -13.08 -1.24 -0.44
CA GLN A 76 -12.63 -2.40 -1.22
C GLN A 76 -13.63 -2.86 -2.29
N GLY A 77 -14.91 -2.48 -2.16
CA GLY A 77 -15.94 -2.79 -3.15
C GLY A 77 -15.97 -1.80 -4.32
N CYS A 78 -16.12 -0.50 -4.03
CA CYS A 78 -16.32 0.53 -5.06
C CYS A 78 -15.11 1.45 -5.32
N GLY A 79 -14.02 1.29 -4.56
CA GLY A 79 -12.79 2.09 -4.70
C GLY A 79 -12.92 3.56 -4.27
N ARG A 80 -14.09 3.98 -3.78
CA ARG A 80 -14.34 5.34 -3.30
C ARG A 80 -14.05 5.48 -1.81
N VAL A 81 -13.65 6.69 -1.42
CA VAL A 81 -13.48 7.11 -0.03
C VAL A 81 -14.82 7.55 0.52
#